data_AF-A0A9D4PLJ3-F1
#
_entry.id   AF-A0A9D4PLJ3-F1
#
_cell.length_a   1.000
_cell.length_b   1.000
_cell.length_c   1.000
_cell.angle_alpha   90.00
_cell.angle_beta   90.00
_cell.angle_gamma   90.00
#
_symmetry.space_group_name_H-M   'P 1'
#
loop_
_entity.id
_entity.type
_entity.pdbx_description
1 polymer ?
#
loop_
_entity_poly.entity_id
_entity_poly.type
_entity_poly.pdbx_seq_one_letter_code
_entity_poly.pdbx_strand_id
1 'polypeptide(L)'
;MPSRRCTSILQPPDVYWNNPFKSTLRHLWEQYMREEARTPKGNLKKPSRQHVLDFVAEAWAAVPEETVARSFKGCSISNALDGSEDGYLHSGLADVGAVVPEDRGGLQAECCDLFFATDSEESFDGFESD
;
A
#
# COMPACT_ATOMS: atom_id res chain seq x y z
N MET A 1 -8.30 -17.54 13.79
CA MET A 1 -7.97 -16.77 12.58
C MET A 1 -6.68 -15.99 12.81
N PRO A 2 -5.58 -16.26 12.09
CA PRO A 2 -4.39 -15.41 12.17
C PRO A 2 -4.57 -14.21 11.23
N SER A 3 -5.11 -13.13 11.79
CA SER A 3 -5.37 -11.86 11.09
C SER A 3 -4.14 -10.94 11.13
N ARG A 4 -3.71 -10.44 9.96
CA ARG A 4 -2.80 -9.29 9.71
C ARG A 4 -1.29 -9.42 9.94
N ARG A 5 -0.68 -10.61 10.04
CA ARG A 5 0.79 -10.69 10.18
C ARG A 5 1.59 -10.52 8.88
N CYS A 6 0.99 -10.78 7.72
CA CYS A 6 1.72 -10.73 6.45
C CYS A 6 1.71 -9.33 5.83
N THR A 7 0.66 -8.53 6.04
CA THR A 7 0.57 -7.18 5.45
C THR A 7 1.60 -6.23 6.05
N SER A 8 1.85 -6.30 7.36
CA SER A 8 2.87 -5.49 8.05
C SER A 8 4.32 -5.89 7.73
N ILE A 9 4.53 -6.87 6.86
CA ILE A 9 5.84 -7.41 6.50
C ILE A 9 6.05 -7.26 5.00
N LEU A 10 5.06 -7.70 4.20
CA LEU A 10 5.18 -7.83 2.75
C LEU A 10 4.55 -6.67 1.97
N GLN A 11 3.73 -5.80 2.57
CA GLN A 11 3.08 -4.72 1.83
C GLN A 11 3.90 -3.42 1.96
N PRO A 12 4.55 -2.95 0.87
CA PRO A 12 5.36 -1.73 0.88
C PRO A 12 4.63 -0.52 1.47
N PRO A 13 3.32 -0.31 1.20
CA PRO A 13 2.56 0.75 1.86
C PRO A 13 2.59 0.65 3.37
N ASP A 14 2.15 -0.48 3.93
CA ASP A 14 1.96 -0.65 5.37
C ASP A 14 3.27 -0.60 6.16
N VAL A 15 4.39 -0.99 5.52
CA VAL A 15 5.71 -1.01 6.16
C VAL A 15 6.39 0.36 6.11
N TYR A 16 6.33 1.07 4.98
CA TYR A 16 7.24 2.21 4.75
C TYR A 16 6.57 3.59 4.79
N TRP A 17 5.38 3.74 4.20
CA TRP A 17 4.84 5.09 3.96
C TRP A 17 3.39 5.32 4.38
N ASN A 18 2.60 4.28 4.64
CA ASN A 18 1.21 4.43 5.05
C ASN A 18 1.08 5.08 6.43
N ASN A 19 2.02 4.82 7.34
CA ASN A 19 2.07 5.47 8.64
C ASN A 19 2.31 6.99 8.53
N PRO A 20 3.41 7.48 7.91
CA PRO A 20 3.62 8.92 7.77
C PRO A 20 2.52 9.58 6.94
N PHE A 21 2.03 8.95 5.88
CA PHE A 21 0.88 9.44 5.10
C PHE A 21 -0.36 9.66 5.98
N LYS A 22 -0.79 8.64 6.74
CA LYS A 22 -1.94 8.73 7.64
C LYS A 22 -1.74 9.74 8.76
N SER A 23 -0.50 9.89 9.23
CA SER A 23 -0.13 10.88 10.25
C SER A 23 -0.33 12.30 9.74
N THR A 24 0.22 12.61 8.55
CA THR A 24 0.05 13.93 7.90
C THR A 24 -1.42 14.20 7.58
N LEU A 25 -2.14 13.22 7.02
CA LEU A 25 -3.57 13.36 6.73
C LEU A 25 -4.39 13.68 7.99
N ARG A 26 -4.06 13.03 9.12
CA ARG A 26 -4.70 13.30 10.41
C ARG A 26 -4.39 14.70 10.91
N HIS A 27 -3.14 15.14 10.77
CA HIS A 27 -2.73 16.48 11.17
C HIS A 27 -3.49 17.57 10.41
N LEU A 28 -3.59 17.43 9.07
CA LEU A 28 -4.33 18.35 8.20
C LEU A 28 -5.81 18.38 8.56
N TRP A 29 -6.40 17.21 8.80
CA TRP A 29 -7.78 17.12 9.27
C TRP A 29 -7.99 17.83 10.62
N GLU A 30 -7.11 17.59 11.59
CA GLU A 30 -7.20 18.24 12.91
C GLU A 30 -7.02 19.75 12.82
N GLN A 31 -6.12 20.23 11.96
CA GLN A 31 -5.93 21.65 11.68
C GLN A 31 -7.19 22.26 11.07
N TYR A 32 -7.74 21.64 10.04
CA TYR A 32 -9.00 22.06 9.44
C TYR A 32 -10.14 22.15 10.46
N MET A 33 -10.25 21.16 11.35
CA MET A 33 -11.28 21.14 12.40
C MET A 33 -11.07 22.21 13.48
N ARG A 34 -9.84 22.69 13.68
CA ARG A 34 -9.54 23.82 14.57
C ARG A 34 -9.84 25.17 13.92
N GLU A 35 -9.55 25.30 12.62
CA GLU A 35 -9.64 26.56 11.86
C GLU A 35 -11.04 26.82 11.30
N GLU A 36 -11.68 25.82 10.69
CA GLU A 36 -13.05 25.94 10.18
C GLU A 36 -14.05 25.81 11.32
N ALA A 37 -14.23 26.97 11.94
CA ALA A 37 -15.19 27.32 12.95
C ALA A 37 -16.56 26.66 12.76
N ARG A 38 -17.09 26.29 13.91
CA ARG A 38 -18.45 25.81 14.15
C ARG A 38 -19.46 26.57 13.28
N THR A 39 -20.41 25.83 12.71
CA THR A 39 -21.63 26.40 12.13
C THR A 39 -22.28 27.39 13.11
N PRO A 40 -23.12 28.33 12.66
CA PRO A 40 -23.84 29.25 13.55
C PRO A 40 -24.64 28.55 14.67
N LYS A 41 -24.94 27.25 14.50
CA LYS A 41 -25.60 26.38 15.49
C LYS A 41 -24.63 25.66 16.44
N GLY A 42 -23.33 25.93 16.38
CA GLY A 42 -22.30 25.33 17.24
C GLY A 42 -21.73 23.99 16.75
N ASN A 43 -22.24 23.42 15.66
CA ASN A 43 -21.76 22.12 15.14
C ASN A 43 -20.47 22.26 14.33
N LEU A 44 -19.59 21.26 14.39
CA LEU A 44 -18.41 21.18 13.53
C LEU A 44 -18.83 21.11 12.05
N LYS A 45 -18.19 21.94 11.22
CA LYS A 45 -18.46 21.98 9.80
C LYS A 45 -17.81 20.76 9.14
N LYS A 46 -18.59 19.99 8.39
CA LYS A 46 -18.06 18.85 7.63
C LYS A 46 -17.18 19.40 6.48
N PRO A 47 -15.97 18.86 6.27
CA PRO A 47 -15.16 19.23 5.12
C PRO A 47 -15.89 18.92 3.82
N SER A 48 -15.73 19.82 2.86
CA SER A 48 -16.18 19.60 1.50
C SER A 48 -15.37 18.47 0.85
N ARG A 49 -15.87 17.92 -0.25
CA ARG A 49 -15.09 16.94 -1.04
C ARG A 49 -13.77 17.53 -1.52
N GLN A 50 -13.73 18.83 -1.83
CA GLN A 50 -12.50 19.50 -2.26
C GLN A 50 -11.45 19.49 -1.15
N HIS A 51 -11.84 19.85 0.08
CA HIS A 51 -10.92 19.83 1.22
C HIS A 51 -10.32 18.44 1.45
N VAL A 52 -11.13 17.37 1.30
CA VAL A 52 -10.62 16.00 1.41
C VAL A 52 -9.59 15.68 0.32
N LEU A 53 -9.82 16.12 -0.92
CA LEU A 53 -8.85 15.94 -2.01
C LEU A 53 -7.55 16.70 -1.74
N ASP A 54 -7.65 17.93 -1.25
CA ASP A 54 -6.50 18.76 -0.91
C ASP A 54 -5.67 18.10 0.22
N PHE A 55 -6.33 17.57 1.26
CA PHE A 55 -5.63 16.86 2.34
C PHE A 55 -4.91 15.61 1.84
N VAL A 56 -5.53 14.84 0.95
CA VAL A 56 -4.91 13.64 0.38
C VAL A 56 -3.71 14.01 -0.49
N ALA A 57 -3.84 15.05 -1.33
CA ALA A 57 -2.76 15.52 -2.19
C ALA A 57 -1.56 16.02 -1.37
N GLU A 58 -1.81 16.81 -0.34
CA GLU A 58 -0.76 17.33 0.55
C GLU A 58 -0.11 16.22 1.39
N ALA A 59 -0.91 15.32 1.96
CA ALA A 59 -0.39 14.17 2.71
C ALA A 59 0.45 13.24 1.83
N TRP A 60 0.10 13.09 0.55
CA TRP A 60 0.89 12.33 -0.41
C TRP A 60 2.19 13.04 -0.79
N ALA A 61 2.16 14.35 -1.05
CA ALA A 61 3.35 15.14 -1.35
C ALA A 61 4.37 15.16 -0.19
N ALA A 62 3.91 14.97 1.05
CA ALA A 62 4.77 14.85 2.22
C ALA A 62 5.52 13.51 2.32
N VAL A 63 5.13 12.50 1.54
CA VAL A 63 5.83 11.20 1.50
C VAL A 63 7.05 11.32 0.58
N PRO A 64 8.28 11.08 1.07
CA PRO A 64 9.47 11.14 0.22
C PRO A 64 9.45 10.04 -0.85
N GLU A 65 9.80 10.39 -2.09
CA GLU A 65 9.93 9.42 -3.19
C GLU A 65 10.93 8.31 -2.86
N GLU A 66 12.03 8.66 -2.17
CA GLU A 66 13.02 7.69 -1.69
C GLU A 66 12.40 6.63 -0.77
N THR A 67 11.43 7.02 0.07
CA THR A 67 10.72 6.09 0.96
C THR A 67 9.84 5.14 0.15
N VAL A 68 9.21 5.62 -0.91
CA VAL A 68 8.44 4.78 -1.84
C VAL A 68 9.36 3.80 -2.57
N ALA A 69 10.47 4.27 -3.13
CA ALA A 69 11.44 3.41 -3.81
C ALA A 69 12.04 2.35 -2.86
N ARG A 70 12.42 2.74 -1.64
CA ARG A 70 12.95 1.84 -0.61
C ARG A 70 11.93 0.78 -0.19
N SER A 71 10.64 1.10 -0.26
CA SER A 71 9.59 0.17 0.12
C SER A 71 9.51 -1.06 -0.77
N PHE A 72 9.76 -0.91 -2.07
CA PHE A 72 9.82 -2.02 -3.01
C PHE A 72 11.03 -2.93 -2.73
N LYS A 73 12.18 -2.35 -2.40
CA LYS A 73 13.38 -3.11 -2.04
C LYS A 73 13.25 -3.81 -0.68
N GLY A 74 12.70 -3.10 0.29
CA GLY A 74 12.46 -3.59 1.64
C GLY A 74 11.53 -4.80 1.72
N CYS A 75 10.56 -4.86 0.81
CA CYS A 75 9.58 -5.95 0.70
C CYS A 75 9.98 -7.01 -0.35
N SER A 76 11.24 -7.02 -0.82
CA SER A 76 11.76 -7.98 -1.81
C SER A 76 11.00 -8.02 -3.14
N ILE A 77 10.36 -6.91 -3.54
CA ILE A 77 9.61 -6.84 -4.80
C ILE A 77 10.53 -6.56 -5.99
N SER A 78 11.59 -5.78 -5.77
CA SER A 78 12.51 -5.35 -6.83
C SER A 78 13.97 -5.75 -6.55
N ASN A 79 14.18 -6.73 -5.68
CA ASN A 79 15.52 -7.18 -5.31
C ASN A 79 16.09 -8.14 -6.36
N ALA A 80 17.39 -8.08 -6.55
CA ALA A 80 18.12 -9.07 -7.32
C ALA A 80 17.94 -10.48 -6.72
N LEU A 81 17.57 -11.43 -7.57
CA LEU A 81 17.30 -12.83 -7.19
C LEU A 81 18.56 -13.61 -6.77
N ASP A 82 19.74 -13.02 -6.94
CA ASP A 82 21.02 -13.57 -6.50
C ASP A 82 21.31 -13.31 -5.00
N GLY A 83 20.43 -12.57 -4.32
CA GLY A 83 20.57 -12.23 -2.90
C GLY A 83 21.56 -11.09 -2.63
N SER A 84 22.11 -10.45 -3.68
CA SER A 84 23.04 -9.32 -3.53
C SER A 84 22.39 -8.09 -2.86
N GLU A 85 21.06 -7.99 -2.92
CA GLU A 85 20.27 -6.90 -2.33
C GLU A 85 19.53 -7.30 -1.03
N ASP A 86 19.81 -8.48 -0.47
CA ASP A 86 19.13 -8.97 0.76
C ASP A 86 19.44 -8.08 1.99
N GLY A 87 20.52 -7.29 1.94
CA GLY A 87 20.83 -6.28 2.95
C GLY A 87 19.83 -5.12 3.03
N TYR A 88 18.97 -4.96 2.01
CA TYR A 88 17.91 -3.93 2.00
C TYR A 88 16.57 -4.42 2.54
N LEU A 89 16.45 -5.72 2.87
CA LEU A 89 15.20 -6.30 3.35
C LEU A 89 14.79 -5.71 4.70
N HIS A 90 13.49 -5.53 4.87
CA HIS A 90 12.94 -5.21 6.18
C HIS A 90 13.21 -6.35 7.17
N SER A 91 13.44 -6.06 8.45
CA SER A 91 13.80 -7.08 9.45
C SER A 91 12.81 -8.23 9.52
N GLY A 92 11.50 -7.94 9.36
CA GLY A 92 10.46 -8.96 9.31
C GLY A 92 10.56 -9.91 8.10
N LEU A 93 11.16 -9.49 6.99
CA LEU A 93 11.50 -10.36 5.85
C LEU A 93 12.84 -11.06 6.06
N ALA A 94 13.84 -10.36 6.60
CA ALA A 94 15.17 -10.92 6.81
C ALA A 94 15.14 -12.15 7.74
N ASP A 95 14.26 -12.14 8.76
CA ASP A 95 14.10 -13.24 9.71
C ASP A 95 13.45 -14.50 9.10
N VAL A 96 12.75 -14.39 7.96
CA VAL A 96 12.09 -15.52 7.29
C VAL A 96 13.11 -16.43 6.60
N GLY A 97 14.29 -15.89 6.26
CA GLY A 97 15.34 -16.60 5.53
C GLY A 97 15.01 -16.82 4.05
N ALA A 98 16.04 -16.82 3.21
CA ALA A 98 15.89 -17.12 1.79
C ALA A 98 15.81 -18.64 1.58
N VAL A 99 14.68 -19.15 1.09
CA VAL A 99 14.61 -20.49 0.51
C VAL A 99 15.02 -20.36 -0.94
N VAL A 100 16.17 -20.91 -1.30
CA VAL A 100 16.63 -20.95 -2.69
C VAL A 100 15.93 -22.11 -3.40
N PRO A 101 15.02 -21.85 -4.35
CA PRO A 101 14.36 -22.93 -5.11
C PRO A 101 15.38 -23.62 -6.02
N GLU A 102 15.27 -24.94 -6.16
CA GLU A 102 16.10 -25.71 -7.10
C GLU A 102 15.78 -25.37 -8.57
N ASP A 103 14.49 -25.14 -8.89
CA ASP A 103 14.02 -24.67 -10.21
C ASP A 103 13.36 -23.30 -10.09
N ARG A 104 14.18 -22.24 -10.15
CA ARG A 104 13.70 -20.85 -10.09
C ARG A 104 12.93 -20.41 -11.32
N GLY A 105 13.24 -20.95 -12.49
CA GLY A 105 12.57 -20.60 -13.74
C GLY A 105 11.14 -21.14 -13.79
N GLY A 106 10.97 -22.41 -13.38
CA GLY A 106 9.65 -23.03 -13.25
C GLY A 106 8.77 -22.34 -12.20
N LEU A 107 9.34 -22.03 -11.04
CA LEU A 107 8.60 -21.34 -9.97
C LEU A 107 8.13 -19.93 -10.39
N GLN A 108 8.97 -19.19 -11.12
CA GLN A 108 8.59 -17.86 -11.62
C GLN A 108 7.47 -17.94 -12.66
N ALA A 109 7.54 -18.91 -13.58
CA ALA A 109 6.47 -19.14 -14.55
C ALA A 109 5.15 -19.51 -13.85
N GLU A 110 5.20 -20.40 -12.86
CA GLU A 110 4.03 -20.78 -12.04
C GLU A 110 3.44 -19.58 -11.29
N CYS A 111 4.28 -18.72 -10.69
CA CYS A 111 3.80 -17.50 -10.03
C CYS A 111 3.15 -16.54 -11.03
N CYS A 112 3.78 -16.31 -12.19
CA CYS A 112 3.21 -15.46 -13.23
C CYS A 112 1.86 -16.01 -13.70
N ASP A 113 1.76 -17.31 -13.96
CA ASP A 113 0.50 -17.95 -14.34
C ASP A 113 -0.55 -17.82 -13.25
N LEU A 114 -0.20 -18.02 -11.96
CA LEU A 114 -1.16 -17.86 -10.86
C LEU A 114 -1.72 -16.44 -10.76
N PHE A 115 -0.88 -15.41 -10.95
CA PHE A 115 -1.31 -14.02 -10.86
C PHE A 115 -2.02 -13.51 -12.11
N PHE A 116 -1.63 -13.97 -13.30
CA PHE A 116 -2.09 -13.40 -14.57
C PHE A 116 -3.01 -14.33 -15.37
N ALA A 117 -3.07 -15.63 -15.09
CA ALA A 117 -3.96 -16.56 -15.81
C ALA A 117 -5.41 -16.55 -15.29
N THR A 118 -5.71 -15.80 -14.22
CA THR A 118 -7.09 -15.67 -13.69
C THR A 118 -7.91 -14.58 -14.37
N ASP A 119 -7.32 -13.81 -15.30
CA ASP A 119 -8.06 -12.84 -16.14
C ASP A 119 -8.65 -13.50 -17.39
N SER A 120 -9.21 -14.71 -17.23
CA SER A 120 -10.13 -15.22 -18.25
C SER A 120 -11.43 -14.45 -18.06
N GLU A 121 -11.67 -13.47 -18.91
CA GLU A 121 -12.94 -12.76 -19.01
C GLU A 121 -14.09 -13.77 -19.09
N GLU A 122 -14.77 -14.05 -17.97
CA GLU A 122 -16.11 -14.62 -18.05
C GLU A 122 -16.97 -13.52 -18.67
N SER A 123 -17.23 -13.67 -19.97
CA SER A 123 -18.17 -12.84 -20.74
C SER A 123 -19.45 -12.73 -19.93
N PHE A 124 -19.66 -11.56 -19.34
CA PHE A 124 -20.90 -11.24 -18.64
C PHE A 124 -22.00 -11.10 -19.69
N ASP A 125 -22.67 -12.21 -19.97
CA ASP A 125 -23.88 -12.23 -20.78
C ASP A 125 -24.98 -11.55 -19.97
N GLY A 126 -25.22 -10.27 -20.27
CA GLY A 126 -26.08 -9.38 -19.51
C GLY A 126 -27.47 -9.93 -19.21
N PHE A 127 -28.13 -9.35 -18.20
CA PHE A 127 -29.46 -9.76 -17.77
C PHE A 127 -30.46 -9.76 -18.94
N GLU A 128 -31.04 -10.92 -19.22
CA GLU A 128 -32.22 -11.03 -20.07
C GLU A 128 -33.31 -10.12 -19.49
N SER A 129 -33.82 -9.22 -20.34
CA SER A 129 -34.91 -8.33 -20.00
C SER A 129 -36.23 -9.08 -20.16
N ASP A 130 -36.96 -9.23 -19.06
CA ASP A 130 -38.37 -9.64 -19.02
C ASP A 130 -39.26 -8.40 -18.86
#